data_AF-A0A432SN10-F1
#
_entry.id   AF-A0A432SN10-F1
#
_cell.length_a   1.000
_cell.length_b   1.000
_cell.length_c   1.000
_cell.angle_alpha   90.00
_cell.angle_beta   90.00
_cell.angle_gamma   90.00
#
_symmetry.space_group_name_H-M   'P 1'
#
loop_
_entity.id
_entity.type
_entity.pdbx_description
1 polymer ?
#
loop_
_entity_poly.entity_id
_entity_poly.type
_entity_poly.pdbx_seq_one_letter_code
_entity_poly.pdbx_strand_id
1 'polypeptide(L)'
;MTIKQWYDSIGKRGSIFDVKDPEKFKEATAAILCNILHLESAQEREELQEFCTLLKHEVTIDKAQIASSSQDMLRSNIEKNTQIIKAQLEGDKIKMLEFMRMLNRFIMVDKCKEEDYCIFDKVRELLFDH
;
A
#
# COMPACT_ATOMS: atom_id res chain seq x y z
N MET A 1 -10.03 -13.71 -2.11
CA MET A 1 -9.06 -12.87 -2.85
C MET A 1 -7.77 -12.80 -2.05
N THR A 2 -6.62 -13.18 -2.60
CA THR A 2 -5.29 -13.03 -1.97
C THR A 2 -4.74 -11.61 -2.20
N ILE A 3 -3.66 -11.26 -1.50
CA ILE A 3 -2.94 -9.98 -1.70
C ILE A 3 -2.49 -9.83 -3.16
N LYS A 4 -1.92 -10.89 -3.73
CA LYS A 4 -1.51 -10.92 -5.14
C LYS A 4 -2.68 -10.73 -6.10
N GLN A 5 -3.78 -11.48 -5.89
CA GLN A 5 -4.99 -11.34 -6.72
C GLN A 5 -5.56 -9.93 -6.68
N TRP A 6 -5.47 -9.26 -5.53
CA TRP A 6 -5.86 -7.87 -5.40
C TRP A 6 -4.93 -6.93 -6.17
N TYR A 7 -3.61 -7.05 -5.99
CA TYR A 7 -2.63 -6.21 -6.69
C TYR A 7 -2.74 -6.36 -8.22
N ASP A 8 -2.93 -7.58 -8.69
CA ASP A 8 -3.16 -7.91 -10.10
C ASP A 8 -4.51 -7.40 -10.62
N SER A 9 -5.45 -7.02 -9.73
CA SER A 9 -6.75 -6.46 -10.12
C SER A 9 -6.72 -4.96 -10.37
N ILE A 10 -5.71 -4.25 -9.85
CA ILE A 10 -5.58 -2.79 -10.01
C ILE A 10 -5.44 -2.43 -11.50
N GLY A 11 -6.28 -1.52 -11.97
CA GLY A 11 -6.29 -1.07 -13.37
C GLY A 11 -6.99 -2.01 -14.35
N LYS A 12 -7.54 -3.14 -13.89
CA LYS A 12 -8.37 -3.98 -14.75
C LYS A 12 -9.74 -3.33 -14.91
N ARG A 13 -10.14 -3.10 -16.17
CA ARG A 13 -11.45 -2.56 -16.52
C ARG A 13 -12.58 -3.40 -15.91
N GLY A 14 -13.52 -2.76 -15.23
CA GLY A 14 -14.63 -3.43 -14.55
C GLY A 14 -14.30 -4.08 -13.20
N SER A 15 -13.05 -3.95 -12.73
CA SER A 15 -12.72 -4.23 -11.33
C SER A 15 -13.11 -3.07 -10.42
N ILE A 16 -13.15 -3.32 -9.11
CA ILE A 16 -13.41 -2.27 -8.12
C ILE A 16 -12.30 -1.20 -8.08
N PHE A 17 -11.10 -1.51 -8.60
CA PHE A 17 -9.98 -0.59 -8.75
C PHE A 17 -9.69 -0.27 -10.22
N ASP A 18 -10.76 -0.10 -11.01
CA ASP A 18 -10.68 0.59 -12.30
C ASP A 18 -10.38 2.08 -12.03
N VAL A 19 -9.12 2.44 -12.20
CA VAL A 19 -8.52 3.75 -11.88
C VAL A 19 -7.87 4.32 -13.14
N LYS A 20 -7.76 5.65 -13.20
CA LYS A 20 -7.23 6.36 -14.38
C LYS A 20 -5.76 6.04 -14.64
N ASP A 21 -4.98 5.93 -13.57
CA ASP A 21 -3.55 5.69 -13.62
C ASP A 21 -3.19 4.52 -12.66
N PRO A 22 -3.24 3.27 -13.16
CA PRO A 22 -2.99 2.08 -12.36
C PRO A 22 -1.58 2.02 -11.79
N GLU A 23 -0.58 2.50 -12.53
CA GLU A 23 0.83 2.50 -12.10
C GLU A 23 1.00 3.45 -10.92
N LYS A 24 0.50 4.68 -11.04
CA LYS A 24 0.55 5.66 -9.95
C LYS A 24 -0.24 5.23 -8.71
N PHE A 25 -1.36 4.53 -8.90
CA PHE A 25 -2.10 3.94 -7.78
C PHE A 25 -1.30 2.84 -7.08
N LYS A 26 -0.64 1.95 -7.85
CA LYS A 26 0.23 0.90 -7.32
C LYS A 26 1.43 1.48 -6.58
N GLU A 27 2.09 2.50 -7.12
CA GLU A 27 3.22 3.18 -6.48
C GLU A 27 2.83 3.83 -5.15
N ALA A 28 1.74 4.60 -5.13
CA ALA A 28 1.27 5.25 -3.91
C ALA A 28 0.84 4.22 -2.84
N THR A 29 0.20 3.14 -3.27
CA THR A 29 -0.15 2.01 -2.41
C THR A 29 1.09 1.35 -1.82
N ALA A 30 2.09 1.04 -2.66
CA ALA A 30 3.34 0.43 -2.24
C ALA A 30 4.06 1.31 -1.21
N ALA A 31 4.10 2.62 -1.44
CA ALA A 31 4.68 3.58 -0.50
C ALA A 31 3.99 3.56 0.87
N ILE A 32 2.65 3.52 0.92
CA ILE A 32 1.91 3.39 2.19
C ILE A 32 2.23 2.06 2.86
N LEU A 33 2.24 0.96 2.11
CA LEU A 33 2.51 -0.36 2.65
C LEU A 33 3.94 -0.50 3.18
N CYS A 34 4.94 0.13 2.57
CA CYS A 34 6.29 0.18 3.12
C CYS A 34 6.40 0.94 4.45
N ASN A 35 5.43 1.80 4.78
CA ASN A 35 5.36 2.46 6.08
C ASN A 35 4.70 1.57 7.14
N ILE A 36 3.80 0.68 6.70
CA ILE A 36 3.03 -0.21 7.57
C ILE A 36 3.75 -1.54 7.83
N LEU A 37 4.38 -2.10 6.80
CA LEU A 37 5.00 -3.42 6.85
C LEU A 37 6.43 -3.33 7.38
N HIS A 38 6.69 -4.08 8.45
CA HIS A 38 8.05 -4.25 8.95
C HIS A 38 8.77 -5.29 8.06
N LEU A 39 9.56 -4.82 7.08
CA LEU A 39 10.24 -5.71 6.13
C LEU A 39 11.17 -6.76 6.78
N GLU A 40 11.58 -6.56 8.04
CA GLU A 40 12.37 -7.52 8.81
C GLU A 40 11.54 -8.72 9.31
N SER A 41 10.23 -8.55 9.59
CA SER A 41 9.31 -9.66 9.93
C SER A 41 8.76 -10.38 8.69
N ALA A 42 8.84 -9.75 7.52
CA ALA A 42 8.32 -10.30 6.27
C ALA A 42 9.06 -11.57 5.78
N GLN A 43 10.28 -11.84 6.26
CA GLN A 43 11.02 -13.07 5.91
C GLN A 43 10.38 -14.36 6.45
N GLU A 44 9.53 -14.27 7.47
CA GLU A 44 8.89 -15.44 8.09
C GLU A 44 7.53 -15.78 7.45
N ARG A 45 7.04 -14.98 6.50
CA ARG A 45 5.71 -15.17 5.89
C ARG A 45 5.74 -15.11 4.36
N GLU A 46 5.45 -16.26 3.75
CA GLU A 46 5.43 -16.46 2.29
C GLU A 46 4.56 -15.44 1.54
N GLU A 47 3.34 -15.13 2.02
CA GLU A 47 2.46 -14.15 1.36
C GLU A 47 3.03 -12.71 1.35
N LEU A 48 3.71 -12.31 2.42
CA LEU A 48 4.36 -10.99 2.51
C LEU A 48 5.66 -10.97 1.71
N GLN A 49 6.39 -12.08 1.69
CA GLN A 49 7.61 -12.22 0.90
C GLN A 49 7.31 -12.17 -0.60
N GLU A 50 6.26 -12.86 -1.07
CA GLU A 50 5.79 -12.78 -2.45
C GLU A 50 5.38 -11.35 -2.80
N PHE A 51 4.63 -10.68 -1.93
CA PHE A 51 4.22 -9.30 -2.17
C PHE A 51 5.40 -8.33 -2.17
N CYS A 52 6.34 -8.45 -1.23
CA CYS A 52 7.56 -7.64 -1.23
C CYS A 52 8.41 -7.90 -2.47
N THR A 53 8.43 -9.13 -2.98
CA THR A 53 9.13 -9.48 -4.23
C THR A 53 8.43 -8.88 -5.43
N LEU A 54 7.09 -8.95 -5.49
CA LEU A 54 6.28 -8.30 -6.52
C LEU A 54 6.49 -6.79 -6.51
N LEU A 55 6.47 -6.15 -5.33
CA LEU A 55 6.75 -4.72 -5.17
C LEU A 55 8.17 -4.37 -5.64
N LYS A 56 9.18 -5.15 -5.27
CA LYS A 56 10.58 -4.93 -5.69
C LYS A 56 10.80 -5.10 -7.21
N HIS A 57 9.93 -5.85 -7.88
CA HIS A 57 10.03 -6.13 -9.31
C HIS A 57 9.20 -5.17 -10.17
N GLU A 58 7.98 -4.84 -9.72
CA GLU A 58 7.02 -4.00 -10.44
C GLU A 58 7.22 -2.51 -10.16
N VAL A 59 7.59 -2.17 -8.93
CA VAL A 59 8.08 -0.83 -8.62
C VAL A 59 9.59 -0.94 -8.79
N THR A 60 10.17 -0.18 -9.71
CA THR A 60 11.62 -0.04 -9.87
C THR A 60 12.20 0.66 -8.65
N ILE A 61 12.08 0.04 -7.47
CA ILE A 61 12.69 0.47 -6.23
C ILE A 61 14.14 0.11 -6.40
N ASP A 62 14.89 1.09 -6.90
CA ASP A 62 16.30 0.98 -7.20
C ASP A 62 17.00 0.27 -6.03
N LYS A 63 17.65 -0.86 -6.32
CA LYS A 63 18.33 -1.68 -5.31
C LYS A 63 19.42 -0.87 -4.57
N ALA A 64 19.85 0.26 -5.14
CA ALA A 64 20.70 1.24 -4.48
C ALA A 64 20.01 2.01 -3.33
N GLN A 65 18.69 2.22 -3.39
CA GLN A 65 17.92 2.84 -2.32
C GLN A 65 17.68 1.87 -1.15
N ILE A 66 17.45 0.58 -1.39
CA ILE A 66 17.10 -0.35 -0.31
C ILE A 66 18.29 -0.64 0.64
N ALA A 67 19.53 -0.56 0.16
CA ALA A 67 20.72 -0.90 0.96
C ALA A 67 21.36 0.29 1.71
N SER A 68 20.96 1.52 1.40
CA SER A 68 21.54 2.74 1.97
C SER A 68 20.51 3.79 2.39
N SER A 69 19.25 3.65 1.98
CA SER A 69 18.16 4.53 2.35
C SER A 69 17.46 3.90 3.54
N SER A 70 17.85 4.36 4.72
CA SER A 70 17.19 4.10 5.99
C SER A 70 15.67 4.25 5.84
N GLN A 71 14.93 3.63 6.75
CA GLN A 71 13.48 3.77 6.93
C GLN A 71 12.95 5.22 6.76
N ASP A 72 13.80 6.24 6.86
CA ASP A 72 13.51 7.66 6.64
C ASP A 72 13.21 8.08 5.19
N MET A 73 13.79 7.42 4.17
CA MET A 73 13.51 7.74 2.76
C MET A 73 12.25 7.03 2.21
N LEU A 74 11.95 5.84 2.74
CA LEU A 74 10.70 5.10 2.46
C LEU A 74 9.53 5.59 3.32
N ARG A 75 9.79 6.38 4.38
CA ARG A 75 8.83 7.33 4.98
C ARG A 75 8.49 8.47 4.00
N SER A 76 7.98 8.06 2.84
CA SER A 76 7.32 8.95 1.89
C SER A 76 6.11 9.57 2.55
N ASN A 77 5.84 10.83 2.21
CA ASN A 77 4.76 11.60 2.82
C ASN A 77 3.42 10.86 2.67
N ILE A 78 2.95 10.22 3.76
CA ILE A 78 1.68 9.50 3.84
C ILE A 78 0.55 10.37 3.29
N GLU A 79 0.60 11.68 3.56
CA GLU A 79 -0.36 12.66 3.05
C GLU A 79 -0.38 12.70 1.52
N LYS A 80 0.79 12.88 0.89
CA LYS A 80 0.95 12.93 -0.57
C LYS A 80 0.43 11.66 -1.23
N ASN A 81 0.83 10.48 -0.72
CA ASN A 81 0.41 9.21 -1.32
C ASN A 81 -1.09 8.95 -1.10
N THR A 82 -1.60 9.33 0.07
CA THR A 82 -3.04 9.20 0.35
C THR A 82 -3.86 10.14 -0.54
N GLN A 83 -3.39 11.36 -0.82
CA GLN A 83 -4.02 12.27 -1.78
C GLN A 83 -4.02 11.70 -3.20
N ILE A 84 -2.92 11.07 -3.62
CA ILE A 84 -2.85 10.39 -4.93
C ILE A 84 -3.90 9.28 -5.01
N ILE A 85 -3.98 8.43 -3.97
CA ILE A 85 -4.98 7.35 -3.90
C ILE A 85 -6.39 7.93 -3.91
N LYS A 86 -6.67 8.93 -3.06
CA LYS A 86 -7.97 9.65 -3.02
C LYS A 86 -8.37 10.17 -4.40
N ALA A 87 -7.44 10.78 -5.13
CA ALA A 87 -7.67 11.30 -6.46
C ALA A 87 -7.95 10.19 -7.50
N GLN A 88 -7.25 9.06 -7.42
CA GLN A 88 -7.48 7.90 -8.30
C GLN A 88 -8.81 7.18 -8.01
N LEU A 89 -9.22 7.18 -6.74
CA LEU A 89 -10.52 6.65 -6.32
C LEU A 89 -11.66 7.63 -6.55
N GLU A 90 -11.38 8.84 -7.00
CA GLU A 90 -12.36 9.89 -7.36
C GLU A 90 -13.37 10.24 -6.25
N GLY A 91 -13.00 10.07 -4.98
CA GLY A 91 -13.96 10.29 -3.89
C GLY A 91 -14.97 9.15 -3.68
N ASP A 92 -14.87 8.03 -4.42
CA ASP A 92 -15.78 6.91 -4.29
C ASP A 92 -15.59 6.20 -2.93
N LYS A 93 -16.56 6.40 -2.04
CA LYS A 93 -16.53 5.86 -0.67
C LYS A 93 -16.45 4.32 -0.65
N ILE A 94 -17.03 3.63 -1.62
CA ILE A 94 -16.98 2.17 -1.69
C ILE A 94 -15.55 1.73 -2.01
N LYS A 95 -14.92 2.34 -3.02
CA LYS A 95 -13.53 2.04 -3.38
C LYS A 95 -12.56 2.39 -2.24
N MET A 96 -12.81 3.49 -1.53
CA MET A 96 -12.01 3.88 -0.36
C MET A 96 -12.13 2.88 0.79
N LEU A 97 -13.34 2.42 1.09
CA LEU A 97 -13.55 1.39 2.12
C LEU A 97 -12.85 0.08 1.75
N GLU A 98 -12.93 -0.33 0.49
CA GLU A 98 -12.25 -1.54 0.02
C GLU A 98 -10.73 -1.40 0.04
N PHE A 99 -10.21 -0.22 -0.26
CA PHE A 99 -8.79 0.09 -0.07
C PHE A 99 -8.38 -0.04 1.40
N MET A 100 -9.14 0.53 2.34
CA MET A 100 -8.88 0.39 3.78
C MET A 100 -8.97 -1.06 4.26
N ARG A 101 -9.94 -1.84 3.76
CA ARG A 101 -10.06 -3.28 4.08
C ARG A 101 -8.82 -4.03 3.64
N MET A 102 -8.25 -3.68 2.49
CA MET A 102 -7.01 -4.27 2.02
C MET A 102 -5.81 -3.87 2.88
N LEU A 103 -5.65 -2.57 3.21
CA LEU A 103 -4.61 -2.13 4.14
C LEU A 103 -4.67 -2.88 5.48
N ASN A 104 -5.87 -3.03 6.05
CA ASN A 104 -6.06 -3.76 7.31
C ASN A 104 -5.63 -5.24 7.17
N ARG A 105 -5.87 -5.85 6.00
CA ARG A 105 -5.44 -7.23 5.76
C ARG A 105 -3.91 -7.34 5.77
N PHE A 106 -3.19 -6.39 5.20
CA PHE A 106 -1.72 -6.37 5.26
C PHE A 106 -1.21 -6.28 6.71
N ILE A 107 -1.81 -5.41 7.52
CA ILE A 107 -1.51 -5.26 8.95
C ILE A 107 -1.74 -6.58 9.71
N MET A 108 -2.88 -7.22 9.47
CA MET A 108 -3.25 -8.47 10.14
C MET A 108 -2.33 -9.64 9.76
N VAL A 109 -1.83 -9.68 8.52
CA VAL A 109 -0.89 -10.71 8.06
C VAL A 109 0.51 -10.50 8.66
N ASP A 110 0.94 -9.25 8.85
CA ASP A 110 2.27 -8.92 9.40
C ASP A 110 2.36 -9.09 10.93
N LYS A 111 1.24 -9.37 11.63
CA LYS A 111 1.17 -9.38 13.11
C LYS A 111 1.78 -8.10 13.73
N CYS A 112 1.54 -6.98 13.06
CA CYS A 112 1.98 -5.65 13.44
C CYS A 112 1.59 -5.25 14.88
N LYS A 113 2.36 -4.34 15.46
CA LYS A 113 2.14 -3.81 16.82
C LYS A 113 1.14 -2.64 16.77
N GLU A 114 0.61 -2.21 17.93
CA GLU A 114 -0.33 -1.08 18.02
C GLU A 114 0.16 0.20 17.30
N GLU A 115 1.48 0.40 17.24
CA GLU A 115 2.11 1.56 16.58
C GLU A 115 1.87 1.60 15.05
N ASP A 116 1.63 0.46 14.41
CA ASP A 116 1.36 0.37 12.96
C ASP A 116 -0.07 0.79 12.61
N TYR A 117 -0.99 0.69 13.58
CA TYR A 117 -2.34 1.23 13.45
C TYR A 117 -2.35 2.76 13.38
N CYS A 118 -1.32 3.45 13.88
CA CYS A 118 -1.23 4.90 13.72
C CYS A 118 -1.16 5.34 12.25
N ILE A 119 -0.49 4.57 11.39
CA ILE A 119 -0.42 4.86 9.95
C ILE A 119 -1.74 4.52 9.28
N PHE A 120 -2.35 3.40 9.65
CA PHE A 120 -3.69 3.04 9.18
C PHE A 120 -4.72 4.13 9.49
N ASP A 121 -4.75 4.60 10.73
CA ASP A 121 -5.67 5.65 11.17
C ASP A 121 -5.41 6.97 10.46
N LYS A 122 -4.13 7.33 10.26
CA LYS A 122 -3.78 8.53 9.50
C LYS A 122 -4.23 8.47 8.04
N VAL A 123 -4.08 7.31 7.38
CA VAL A 123 -4.58 7.10 6.02
C VAL A 123 -6.11 7.17 5.98
N ARG A 124 -6.78 6.61 6.99
CA ARG A 124 -8.24 6.70 7.14
C ARG A 124 -8.68 8.16 7.22
N GLU A 125 -8.09 8.95 8.11
CA GLU A 125 -8.41 10.38 8.26
C GLU A 125 -8.24 11.11 6.93
N LEU A 126 -7.09 10.97 6.27
CA LEU A 126 -6.82 11.66 5.01
C LEU A 126 -7.74 11.24 3.84
N LEU A 127 -8.14 9.97 3.78
CA LEU A 127 -9.06 9.48 2.75
C LEU A 127 -10.48 10.02 2.96
N PHE A 128 -10.95 10.07 4.20
CA PHE A 128 -12.35 10.31 4.52
C PHE A 128 -12.66 11.72 5.05
N ASP A 129 -11.67 12.47 5.52
CA ASP A 129 -11.86 13.86 5.97
C ASP A 129 -11.96 14.82 4.78
N HIS A 130 -12.73 15.89 5.03
CA HIS A 130 -13.21 16.88 4.06
C HIS A 130 -12.37 18.14 4.04
#